data_AF-A0A3P7FFN1-F1
#
_entry.id   AF-A0A3P7FFN1-F1
#
_cell.length_a   1.000
_cell.length_b   1.000
_cell.length_c   1.000
_cell.angle_alpha   90.00
_cell.angle_beta   90.00
_cell.angle_gamma   90.00
#
_symmetry.space_group_name_H-M   'P 1'
#
loop_
_entity.id
_entity.type
_entity.pdbx_description
1 polymer ?
#
loop_
_entity_poly.entity_id
_entity_poly.type
_entity_poly.pdbx_seq_one_letter_code
_entity_poly.pdbx_strand_id
1 'polypeptide(L)'
;MIYLPFTEDKRDFSEQMTHPDGEWPAASKEQIEVAEKLVKKLTSGYFPEKFYNPVLQKHYKVVEALALDCDEIAEVQDQIQPYFAYDNFRKRVEKELDEFRSCLPSESCNSEQKFSKEAKKAGHIS
;
A
#
# COMPACT_ATOMS: atom_id res chain seq x y z
N MET A 1 -26.28 11.68 -5.32
CA MET A 1 -25.99 12.16 -6.68
C MET A 1 -24.69 11.51 -7.12
N ILE A 2 -24.71 10.76 -8.21
CA ILE A 2 -23.53 10.10 -8.76
C ILE A 2 -23.09 10.92 -9.97
N TYR A 3 -21.84 11.34 -10.00
CA TYR A 3 -21.28 12.10 -11.12
C TYR A 3 -20.73 11.14 -12.18
N LEU A 4 -21.11 11.35 -13.44
CA LEU A 4 -20.55 10.62 -14.58
C LEU A 4 -19.41 11.44 -15.20
N PRO A 5 -18.27 10.83 -15.52
CA PRO A 5 -17.14 11.52 -16.13
C PRO A 5 -17.46 12.01 -17.55
N PHE A 6 -16.93 13.18 -17.92
CA PHE A 6 -16.88 13.63 -19.32
C PHE A 6 -15.82 12.83 -20.10
N THR A 7 -15.78 13.02 -21.42
CA THR A 7 -14.76 12.37 -22.26
C THR A 7 -13.34 12.74 -21.84
N GLU A 8 -13.13 13.98 -21.38
CA GLU A 8 -11.82 14.47 -20.92
C GLU A 8 -11.33 13.83 -19.61
N ASP A 9 -12.23 13.30 -18.77
CA ASP A 9 -11.87 12.62 -17.52
C ASP A 9 -11.38 11.18 -17.77
N LYS A 10 -11.70 10.60 -18.93
CA LYS A 10 -11.30 9.25 -19.30
C LYS A 10 -9.84 9.26 -19.76
N ARG A 11 -8.99 8.51 -19.07
CA ARG A 11 -7.59 8.31 -19.46
C ARG A 11 -7.49 7.07 -20.35
N ASP A 12 -6.92 7.23 -21.53
CA ASP A 12 -6.59 6.11 -22.42
C ASP A 12 -5.26 5.47 -21.98
N PHE A 13 -5.32 4.19 -21.63
CA PHE A 13 -4.18 3.38 -21.22
C PHE A 13 -3.89 2.23 -22.20
N SER A 14 -4.53 2.21 -23.37
CA SER A 14 -4.41 1.12 -24.36
C SER A 14 -2.95 0.82 -24.74
N GLU A 15 -2.14 1.86 -24.97
CA GLU A 15 -0.71 1.72 -25.28
C GLU A 15 0.09 1.09 -24.13
N GLN A 16 -0.28 1.39 -22.88
CA GLN A 16 0.43 0.92 -21.68
C GLN A 16 -0.06 -0.47 -21.22
N MET A 17 -1.29 -0.82 -21.57
CA MET A 17 -1.94 -2.07 -21.20
C MET A 17 -1.84 -3.15 -22.28
N THR A 18 -1.00 -2.95 -23.30
CA THR A 18 -0.70 -3.99 -24.30
C THR A 18 0.51 -4.81 -23.84
N HIS A 19 0.31 -6.11 -23.59
CA HIS A 19 1.43 -7.01 -23.30
C HIS A 19 2.31 -7.13 -24.56
N PRO A 20 3.65 -7.19 -24.45
CA PRO A 20 4.54 -7.32 -25.61
C PRO A 20 4.18 -8.48 -26.55
N ASP A 21 3.67 -9.57 -25.97
CA ASP A 21 3.27 -10.79 -26.68
C ASP A 21 1.75 -10.87 -26.98
N GLY A 22 1.02 -9.77 -26.87
CA GLY A 22 -0.40 -9.64 -27.22
C GLY A 22 -1.39 -10.06 -26.12
N GLU A 23 -1.16 -11.19 -25.45
CA GLU A 23 -2.02 -11.68 -24.36
C GLU A 23 -1.36 -11.50 -23.00
N TRP A 24 -2.14 -11.07 -22.00
CA TRP A 24 -1.66 -10.98 -20.61
C TRP A 24 -1.51 -12.37 -19.98
N PRO A 25 -0.45 -12.62 -19.19
CA PRO A 25 -0.28 -13.89 -18.51
C PRO A 25 -1.41 -14.15 -17.52
N ALA A 26 -2.06 -15.31 -17.66
CA ALA A 26 -3.07 -15.78 -16.72
C ALA A 26 -2.41 -16.54 -15.55
N ALA A 27 -2.87 -16.27 -14.33
CA ALA A 27 -2.42 -17.00 -13.14
C ALA A 27 -2.89 -18.46 -13.17
N SER A 28 -2.06 -19.38 -12.67
CA SER A 28 -2.46 -20.78 -12.48
C SER A 28 -3.52 -20.90 -11.38
N LYS A 29 -4.31 -21.99 -11.40
CA LYS A 29 -5.32 -22.24 -10.34
C LYS A 29 -4.69 -22.28 -8.95
N GLU A 30 -3.50 -22.87 -8.83
CA GLU A 30 -2.73 -22.93 -7.58
C GLU A 30 -2.35 -21.53 -7.08
N GLN A 31 -1.88 -20.65 -7.96
CA GLN A 31 -1.55 -19.26 -7.62
C GLN A 31 -2.77 -18.49 -7.12
N ILE A 32 -3.94 -18.71 -7.75
CA ILE A 32 -5.21 -18.07 -7.35
C ILE A 32 -5.64 -18.57 -5.96
N GLU A 33 -5.58 -19.88 -5.70
CA GLU A 33 -5.96 -20.45 -4.40
C GLU A 33 -5.08 -19.96 -3.26
N VAL A 34 -3.77 -19.85 -3.48
CA VAL A 34 -2.83 -19.33 -2.48
C VAL A 34 -3.07 -17.83 -2.25
N ALA A 35 -3.31 -17.06 -3.30
CA ALA A 35 -3.67 -15.64 -3.19
C ALA A 35 -5.01 -15.45 -2.43
N GLU A 36 -6.00 -16.30 -2.65
CA GLU A 36 -7.28 -16.25 -1.96
C GLU A 36 -7.11 -16.47 -0.45
N LYS A 37 -6.28 -17.44 -0.04
CA LYS A 37 -5.94 -17.67 1.38
C LYS A 37 -5.29 -16.43 2.00
N LEU A 38 -4.36 -15.80 1.29
CA LEU A 38 -3.70 -14.56 1.72
C LEU A 38 -4.71 -13.42 1.92
N VAL A 39 -5.60 -13.18 0.94
CA VAL A 39 -6.64 -12.15 1.03
C VAL A 39 -7.60 -12.43 2.18
N LYS A 40 -8.00 -13.69 2.42
CA LYS A 40 -8.87 -14.06 3.55
C LYS A 40 -8.24 -13.74 4.90
N LYS A 41 -6.92 -13.86 5.05
CA LYS A 41 -6.22 -13.49 6.29
C LYS A 41 -6.13 -11.99 6.51
N LEU A 42 -6.00 -11.21 5.43
CA LEU A 42 -5.93 -9.74 5.48
C LEU A 42 -7.31 -9.08 5.61
N THR A 43 -8.36 -9.76 5.14
CA THR A 43 -9.71 -9.22 5.13
C THR A 43 -10.19 -8.99 6.57
N SER A 44 -10.59 -7.75 6.83
CA SER A 44 -11.23 -7.28 8.05
C SER A 44 -12.43 -6.42 7.65
N GLY A 45 -13.41 -6.24 8.53
CA GLY A 45 -14.53 -5.34 8.25
C GLY A 45 -14.04 -3.92 7.94
N TYR A 46 -14.50 -3.35 6.82
CA TYR A 46 -14.21 -1.96 6.44
C TYR A 46 -15.28 -1.05 7.04
N PHE A 47 -14.84 -0.08 7.84
CA PHE A 47 -15.68 0.98 8.38
C PHE A 47 -14.99 2.31 8.09
N PRO A 48 -15.64 3.26 7.40
CA PRO A 48 -15.00 4.53 7.02
C PRO A 48 -14.59 5.35 8.26
N GLU A 49 -15.31 5.23 9.36
CA GLU A 49 -15.02 5.91 10.63
C GLU A 49 -13.76 5.40 11.34
N LYS A 50 -13.22 4.24 10.93
CA LYS A 50 -12.03 3.63 11.53
C LYS A 50 -10.74 4.38 11.18
N PHE A 51 -10.75 5.20 10.14
CA PHE A 51 -9.53 5.84 9.61
C PHE A 51 -9.63 7.35 9.70
N TYR A 52 -8.85 7.93 10.61
CA TYR A 52 -8.69 9.38 10.68
C TYR A 52 -7.54 9.85 9.78
N ASN A 53 -7.66 11.07 9.25
CA ASN A 53 -6.56 11.71 8.53
C ASN A 53 -5.44 12.09 9.51
N PRO A 54 -4.24 11.46 9.45
CA PRO A 54 -3.18 11.69 10.43
C PRO A 54 -2.65 13.13 10.40
N VAL A 55 -2.68 13.80 9.24
CA VAL A 55 -2.26 15.21 9.11
C VAL A 55 -3.20 16.12 9.90
N LEU A 56 -4.51 15.90 9.76
CA LEU A 56 -5.50 16.68 10.50
C LEU A 56 -5.45 16.40 12.00
N GLN A 57 -5.35 15.11 12.38
CA GLN A 57 -5.23 14.73 13.79
C GLN A 57 -4.01 15.40 14.44
N LYS A 58 -2.84 15.35 13.78
CA LYS A 58 -1.63 16.04 14.27
C LYS A 58 -1.84 17.55 14.37
N HIS A 59 -2.43 18.17 13.35
CA HIS A 59 -2.69 19.61 13.35
C HIS A 59 -3.53 20.05 14.56
N TYR A 60 -4.67 19.39 14.80
CA TYR A 60 -5.53 19.75 15.94
C TYR A 60 -4.90 19.43 17.30
N LYS A 61 -4.07 18.39 17.40
CA LYS A 61 -3.28 18.14 18.63
C LYS A 61 -2.26 19.23 18.93
N VAL A 62 -1.66 19.83 17.90
CA VAL A 62 -0.79 21.00 18.08
C VAL A 62 -1.59 22.20 18.56
N VAL A 63 -2.74 22.48 17.94
CA VAL A 63 -3.62 23.60 18.34
C VAL A 63 -4.12 23.44 19.78
N GLU A 64 -4.50 22.21 20.16
CA GLU A 64 -4.91 21.88 21.52
C GLU A 64 -3.78 22.11 22.54
N ALA A 65 -2.56 21.67 22.25
CA ALA A 65 -1.40 21.89 23.12
C ALA A 65 -1.10 23.38 23.31
N LEU A 66 -1.15 24.16 22.22
CA LEU A 66 -0.98 25.62 22.28
C LEU A 66 -2.07 26.33 23.09
N ALA A 67 -3.31 25.83 23.05
CA ALA A 67 -4.42 26.41 23.81
C ALA A 67 -4.37 26.09 25.31
N LEU A 68 -3.73 24.99 25.68
CA LEU A 68 -3.58 24.53 27.06
C LEU A 68 -2.22 24.91 27.69
N ASP A 69 -1.38 25.66 26.97
CA ASP A 69 0.01 25.96 27.34
C ASP A 69 0.81 24.67 27.71
N CYS A 70 0.57 23.59 26.96
CA CYS A 70 1.29 22.33 27.11
C CYS A 70 2.54 22.31 26.20
N ASP A 71 3.71 22.03 26.77
CA ASP A 71 4.97 21.90 26.02
C ASP A 71 5.02 20.61 25.18
N GLU A 72 4.25 19.59 25.56
CA GLU A 72 4.24 18.28 24.89
C GLU A 72 3.00 18.12 23.99
N ILE A 73 3.24 17.72 22.75
CA ILE A 73 2.18 17.40 21.79
C ILE A 73 1.89 15.90 21.88
N ALA A 74 0.63 15.54 22.13
CA ALA A 74 0.20 14.15 22.16
C ALA A 74 0.52 13.41 20.85
N GLU A 75 1.07 12.21 20.96
CA GLU A 75 1.34 11.36 19.80
C GLU A 75 0.03 10.90 19.15
N VAL A 76 -0.03 11.01 17.83
CA VAL A 76 -1.18 10.59 17.03
C VAL A 76 -0.86 9.23 16.41
N GLN A 77 -1.63 8.21 16.81
CA GLN A 77 -1.52 6.89 16.19
C GLN A 77 -2.01 6.93 14.74
N ASP A 78 -1.15 6.54 13.81
CA ASP A 78 -1.50 6.46 12.41
C ASP A 78 -2.26 5.16 12.08
N GLN A 79 -3.56 5.31 11.83
CA GLN A 79 -4.48 4.22 11.53
C GLN A 79 -4.42 3.76 10.06
N ILE A 80 -3.78 4.53 9.17
CA ILE A 80 -3.64 4.16 7.75
C ILE A 80 -2.37 3.34 7.47
N GLN A 81 -1.57 3.06 8.52
CA GLN A 81 -0.41 2.20 8.39
C GLN A 81 -0.80 0.79 7.93
N PRO A 82 -0.07 0.21 6.96
CA PRO A 82 -0.38 -1.10 6.41
C PRO A 82 -0.12 -2.22 7.42
N TYR A 83 -0.65 -3.41 7.13
CA TYR A 83 -0.59 -4.57 8.03
C TYR A 83 0.84 -4.94 8.47
N PHE A 84 1.86 -4.68 7.63
CA PHE A 84 3.25 -5.03 7.93
C PHE A 84 3.93 -4.08 8.92
N ALA A 85 3.33 -2.91 9.21
CA ALA A 85 3.83 -1.98 10.24
C ALA A 85 3.55 -2.50 11.67
N TYR A 86 2.66 -3.47 11.81
CA TYR A 86 2.21 -4.01 13.08
C TYR A 86 2.57 -5.49 13.20
N ASP A 87 3.42 -5.84 14.18
CA ASP A 87 3.95 -7.21 14.32
C ASP A 87 2.88 -8.30 14.47
N ASN A 88 1.76 -7.98 15.12
CA ASN A 88 0.64 -8.90 15.31
C ASN A 88 -0.02 -9.29 13.98
N PHE A 89 -0.21 -8.32 13.07
CA PHE A 89 -0.77 -8.55 11.75
C PHE A 89 0.22 -9.26 10.83
N ARG A 90 1.52 -8.92 10.91
CA ARG A 90 2.57 -9.62 10.18
C ARG A 90 2.60 -11.12 10.53
N LYS A 91 2.65 -11.46 11.81
CA LYS A 91 2.65 -12.87 12.29
C LYS A 91 1.42 -13.67 11.85
N ARG A 92 0.28 -13.00 11.68
CA ARG A 92 -0.97 -13.63 11.22
C ARG A 92 -0.91 -14.10 9.75
N VAL A 93 -0.06 -13.46 8.95
CA VAL A 93 -0.06 -13.59 7.47
C VAL A 93 1.23 -14.23 6.96
N GLU A 94 2.28 -14.32 7.79
CA GLU A 94 3.60 -14.83 7.42
C GLU A 94 3.56 -16.18 6.70
N LYS A 95 2.76 -17.14 7.19
CA LYS A 95 2.61 -18.46 6.57
C LYS A 95 2.04 -18.38 5.15
N GLU A 96 0.92 -17.69 4.98
CA GLU A 96 0.27 -17.53 3.67
C GLU A 96 1.11 -16.69 2.71
N LEU A 97 1.90 -15.74 3.23
CA LEU A 97 2.82 -14.94 2.44
C LEU A 97 4.00 -15.77 1.91
N ASP A 98 4.55 -16.65 2.74
CA ASP A 98 5.63 -17.57 2.33
C ASP A 98 5.13 -18.60 1.30
N GLU A 99 3.92 -19.12 1.47
CA GLU A 99 3.26 -19.96 0.47
C GLU A 99 3.07 -19.19 -0.85
N PHE A 100 2.59 -17.96 -0.80
CA PHE A 100 2.40 -17.11 -1.98
C PHE A 100 3.70 -16.81 -2.69
N ARG A 101 4.75 -16.46 -1.95
CA ARG A 101 6.09 -16.20 -2.49
C ARG A 101 6.67 -17.43 -3.20
N SER A 102 6.41 -18.63 -2.70
CA SER A 102 6.91 -19.89 -3.26
C SER A 102 6.22 -20.28 -4.57
N CYS A 103 4.97 -19.86 -4.79
CA CYS A 103 4.21 -20.11 -6.02
C CYS A 103 4.53 -19.14 -7.17
N LEU A 104 5.30 -18.07 -6.92
CA LEU A 104 5.68 -17.10 -7.93
C LEU A 104 6.96 -17.52 -8.66
N PRO A 105 7.09 -17.27 -9.97
CA PRO A 105 8.32 -17.51 -10.70
C PRO A 105 9.49 -16.72 -10.09
N SER A 106 10.65 -17.36 -9.89
CA SER A 106 11.83 -16.71 -9.27
C SER A 106 12.28 -15.43 -9.99
N GLU A 107 11.95 -15.27 -11.28
CA GLU A 107 12.30 -14.08 -12.07
C GLU A 107 11.46 -12.84 -11.74
N SER A 108 10.31 -13.01 -11.08
CA SER A 108 9.41 -11.89 -10.75
C SER A 108 9.81 -11.09 -9.51
N CYS A 109 10.84 -11.53 -8.76
CA CYS A 109 11.28 -10.88 -7.52
C CYS A 109 12.40 -9.83 -7.69
N ASN A 110 12.55 -9.22 -8.87
CA ASN A 110 13.55 -8.17 -9.11
C ASN A 110 13.04 -6.73 -8.86
N SER A 111 11.95 -6.56 -8.11
CA SER A 111 11.23 -5.28 -8.04
C SER A 111 11.76 -4.28 -6.98
N GLU A 112 12.65 -4.66 -6.06
CA GLU A 112 13.18 -3.71 -5.07
C GLU A 112 14.58 -3.15 -5.40
N GLN A 113 15.33 -3.77 -6.32
CA GLN A 113 16.70 -3.31 -6.61
C GLN A 113 16.77 -2.02 -7.47
N LYS A 114 15.67 -1.60 -8.09
CA LYS A 114 15.66 -0.39 -8.94
C LYS A 114 15.38 0.92 -8.21
N PHE A 115 14.81 0.93 -7.00
CA PHE A 115 14.54 2.19 -6.29
C PHE A 115 15.67 2.66 -5.35
N SER A 116 16.62 1.81 -4.99
CA SER A 116 17.67 2.17 -4.01
C SER A 116 19.01 2.62 -4.61
N LYS A 117 19.19 2.57 -5.95
CA LYS A 117 20.47 2.91 -6.60
C LYS A 117 20.53 4.30 -7.25
N GLU A 118 19.39 4.94 -7.55
CA GLU A 118 19.38 6.28 -8.15
C GLU A 118 19.38 7.43 -7.12
N ALA A 119 18.96 7.20 -5.88
CA ALA A 119 18.92 8.25 -4.86
C ALA A 119 20.32 8.64 -4.27
N LYS A 120 21.38 7.87 -4.54
CA LYS A 120 22.74 8.13 -3.99
C LYS A 120 23.72 8.80 -4.95
N LYS A 121 23.31 9.12 -6.19
CA LYS A 121 24.23 9.70 -7.21
C LYS A 121 24.01 11.18 -7.53
N ALA A 122 23.00 11.83 -6.94
CA ALA A 122 22.65 13.23 -7.25
C ALA A 122 23.08 14.26 -6.17
N GLY A 123 23.87 13.87 -5.16
CA GLY A 123 24.20 14.71 -4.00
C GLY A 123 25.68 15.13 -3.83
N HIS A 124 26.53 14.95 -4.84
CA HIS A 124 27.96 15.27 -4.72
C HIS A 124 28.43 16.16 -5.89
N ILE A 125 28.11 17.44 -5.82
CA ILE A 125 28.84 18.51 -6.50
C ILE A 125 28.93 19.65 -5.48
N SER A 126 30.06 19.68 -4.77
CA SER A 126 30.59 20.88 -4.10
C SER A 126 31.35 21.72 -5.12
#